data_AF-A0A8H6SY01-F1
#
_entry.id   AF-A0A8H6SY01-F1
#
_cell.length_a   1.000
_cell.length_b   1.000
_cell.length_c   1.000
_cell.angle_alpha   90.00
_cell.angle_beta   90.00
_cell.angle_gamma   90.00
#
_symmetry.space_group_name_H-M   'P 1'
#
loop_
_entity.id
_entity.type
_entity.pdbx_description
1 polymer ?
#
loop_
_entity_poly.entity_id
_entity_poly.type
_entity_poly.pdbx_seq_one_letter_code
_entity_poly.pdbx_strand_id
1 'polypeptide(L)'
;MARLLPFVADTTSTNNSLFQYTLLALAALIAVLRLIRPLLPHICMDDLERVIRETKDIFDKAQEEHLLHHRATRLDIQLRLSRAQKEESHLRSRVLHEHGLNCSTREYLFIFSNLARQLRRCRREVKTIQLFILKQMEDARRGLHCERVEELAAVLSSERFRSGD
;
A
#
# COMPACT_ATOMS: atom_id res chain seq x y z
N MET A 1 -54.18 -37.84 -41.60
CA MET A 1 -54.70 -37.33 -40.32
C MET A 1 -53.54 -37.23 -39.34
N ALA A 2 -53.28 -36.02 -38.86
CA ALA A 2 -52.20 -35.68 -37.95
C ALA A 2 -52.49 -36.20 -36.52
N ARG A 3 -51.44 -36.67 -35.82
CA ARG A 3 -51.33 -36.52 -34.36
C ARG A 3 -49.91 -36.14 -33.99
N LEU A 4 -49.82 -34.98 -33.35
CA LEU A 4 -48.67 -34.31 -32.78
C LEU A 4 -48.23 -34.98 -31.46
N LEU A 5 -46.90 -35.18 -31.33
CA LEU A 5 -45.99 -35.00 -30.16
C LEU A 5 -46.39 -35.50 -28.74
N PRO A 6 -45.44 -36.00 -27.93
CA PRO A 6 -44.26 -35.23 -27.44
C PRO A 6 -42.93 -36.00 -27.62
N PHE A 7 -41.77 -35.46 -28.04
CA PHE A 7 -41.01 -34.26 -27.64
C PHE A 7 -41.06 -33.88 -26.17
N VAL A 8 -40.89 -34.86 -25.28
CA VAL A 8 -40.42 -34.63 -23.90
C VAL A 8 -39.53 -35.81 -23.52
N ALA A 9 -38.26 -35.78 -23.93
CA ALA A 9 -37.27 -36.76 -23.42
C ALA A 9 -35.83 -36.23 -23.32
N ASP A 10 -35.49 -35.07 -23.91
CA ASP A 10 -34.08 -34.62 -23.99
C ASP A 10 -33.71 -33.44 -23.07
N THR A 11 -34.60 -33.03 -22.17
CA THR A 11 -34.32 -31.92 -21.24
C THR A 11 -33.69 -32.39 -19.93
N THR A 12 -33.68 -33.68 -19.60
CA THR A 12 -33.11 -34.17 -18.33
C THR A 12 -31.62 -34.46 -18.41
N SER A 13 -31.10 -34.92 -19.56
CA SER A 13 -29.67 -35.25 -19.73
C SER A 13 -28.78 -34.00 -19.88
N THR A 14 -29.26 -33.00 -20.62
CA THR A 14 -28.57 -31.72 -20.86
C THR A 14 -28.55 -30.83 -19.61
N ASN A 15 -29.64 -30.84 -18.82
CA ASN A 15 -29.68 -30.16 -17.53
C ASN A 15 -28.72 -30.79 -16.52
N ASN A 16 -28.58 -32.12 -16.51
CA ASN A 16 -27.62 -32.80 -15.63
C ASN A 16 -26.16 -32.46 -15.99
N SER A 17 -25.81 -32.41 -17.27
CA SER A 17 -24.46 -32.01 -17.67
C SER A 17 -24.16 -30.55 -17.35
N LEU A 18 -25.13 -29.64 -17.57
CA LEU A 18 -24.97 -28.23 -17.19
C LEU A 18 -24.81 -28.07 -15.67
N PHE A 19 -25.57 -28.82 -14.87
CA PHE A 19 -25.46 -28.82 -13.41
C PHE A 19 -24.10 -29.38 -12.94
N GLN A 20 -23.57 -30.39 -13.63
CA GLN A 20 -22.24 -30.92 -13.36
C GLN A 20 -21.13 -29.91 -13.71
N TYR A 21 -21.23 -29.22 -14.85
CA TYR A 21 -20.26 -28.17 -15.22
C TYR A 21 -20.30 -26.98 -14.27
N THR A 22 -21.48 -26.55 -13.81
CA THR A 22 -21.59 -25.46 -12.82
C THR A 22 -21.05 -25.87 -11.45
N LEU A 23 -21.30 -27.10 -11.01
CA LEU A 23 -20.70 -27.64 -9.78
C LEU A 23 -19.18 -27.78 -9.89
N LEU A 24 -18.67 -28.23 -11.04
CA LEU A 24 -17.24 -28.33 -11.29
C LEU A 24 -16.57 -26.95 -11.31
N ALA A 25 -17.20 -25.97 -11.95
CA ALA A 25 -16.74 -24.58 -11.96
C ALA A 25 -16.75 -23.98 -10.55
N LEU A 26 -17.78 -24.26 -9.75
CA LEU A 26 -17.87 -23.82 -8.35
C LEU A 26 -16.79 -24.49 -7.49
N ALA A 27 -16.56 -25.79 -7.66
CA ALA A 27 -15.50 -26.53 -6.96
C ALA A 27 -14.10 -26.02 -7.35
N ALA A 28 -13.87 -25.75 -8.64
CA ALA A 28 -12.63 -25.15 -9.12
C ALA A 28 -12.42 -23.75 -8.52
N LEU A 29 -13.48 -22.92 -8.45
CA LEU A 29 -13.42 -21.60 -7.82
C LEU A 29 -13.04 -21.70 -6.32
N ILE A 30 -13.66 -22.63 -5.59
CA ILE A 30 -13.36 -22.88 -4.18
C ILE A 30 -11.92 -23.40 -3.99
N ALA A 31 -11.44 -24.26 -4.89
CA ALA A 31 -10.07 -24.77 -4.87
C ALA A 31 -9.05 -23.65 -5.12
N VAL A 32 -9.30 -22.79 -6.12
CA VAL A 32 -8.47 -21.61 -6.41
C VAL A 32 -8.47 -20.63 -5.24
N LEU A 33 -9.63 -20.37 -4.64
CA LEU A 33 -9.73 -19.51 -3.45
C LEU A 33 -8.95 -20.09 -2.27
N ARG A 34 -8.96 -21.41 -2.06
CA ARG A 34 -8.14 -22.06 -1.02
C ARG A 34 -6.64 -21.99 -1.31
N LEU A 35 -6.24 -22.07 -2.57
CA LEU A 35 -4.83 -21.95 -3.00
C LEU A 35 -4.29 -20.53 -2.84
N ILE A 36 -5.08 -19.50 -3.19
CA ILE A 36 -4.68 -18.09 -3.10
C ILE A 36 -4.73 -17.56 -1.66
N ARG A 37 -5.53 -18.20 -0.81
CA ARG A 37 -5.72 -17.84 0.60
C ARG A 37 -4.42 -17.52 1.34
N PRO A 38 -3.41 -18.41 1.44
CA PRO A 38 -2.16 -18.12 2.14
C PRO A 38 -1.33 -17.00 1.50
N LEU A 39 -1.53 -16.68 0.21
CA LEU A 39 -0.74 -15.69 -0.53
C LEU A 39 -1.20 -14.25 -0.26
N LEU A 40 -2.49 -14.02 -0.01
CA LEU A 40 -3.05 -12.68 0.22
C LEU A 40 -2.35 -11.87 1.34
N PRO A 41 -2.10 -12.42 2.54
CA PRO A 41 -1.43 -11.70 3.60
C PRO A 41 0.03 -11.41 3.24
N HIS A 42 0.72 -12.32 2.57
CA HIS A 42 2.09 -12.08 2.08
C HIS A 42 2.13 -10.89 1.11
N ILE A 43 1.24 -10.83 0.13
CA ILE A 43 1.17 -9.72 -0.82
C ILE A 43 0.93 -8.38 -0.10
N CYS A 44 0.02 -8.34 0.88
CA CYS A 44 -0.25 -7.12 1.65
C CYS A 44 0.94 -6.70 2.55
N MET A 45 1.70 -7.66 3.07
CA MET A 45 2.92 -7.41 3.84
C MET A 45 4.03 -6.85 2.95
N ASP A 46 4.26 -7.47 1.79
CA ASP A 46 5.27 -7.04 0.82
C ASP A 46 4.99 -5.62 0.31
N ASP A 47 3.72 -5.30 0.05
CA ASP A 47 3.29 -3.95 -0.29
C ASP A 47 3.60 -2.93 0.82
N LEU A 48 3.38 -3.30 2.09
CA LEU A 48 3.67 -2.43 3.23
C LEU A 48 5.18 -2.23 3.40
N GLU A 49 5.94 -3.31 3.29
CA GLU A 49 7.40 -3.29 3.36
C GLU A 49 7.99 -2.39 2.28
N ARG A 50 7.48 -2.49 1.06
CA ARG A 50 7.85 -1.61 -0.05
C ARG A 50 7.60 -0.14 0.27
N VAL A 51 6.41 0.20 0.77
CA VAL A 51 6.07 1.60 1.10
C VAL A 51 6.96 2.14 2.22
N ILE A 52 7.30 1.31 3.21
CA ILE A 52 8.23 1.70 4.29
C ILE A 52 9.63 1.98 3.72
N ARG A 53 10.14 1.12 2.84
CA ARG A 53 11.45 1.33 2.18
C ARG A 53 11.44 2.61 1.36
N GLU A 54 10.45 2.79 0.49
CA GLU A 54 10.31 4.01 -0.33
C GLU A 54 10.26 5.27 0.53
N THR A 55 9.55 5.23 1.68
CA THR A 55 9.48 6.37 2.61
C THR A 55 10.82 6.65 3.28
N LYS A 56 11.57 5.60 3.63
CA LYS A 56 12.91 5.72 4.19
C LYS A 56 13.88 6.31 3.16
N ASP A 57 13.85 5.85 1.91
CA ASP A 57 14.71 6.36 0.85
C ASP A 57 14.45 7.86 0.60
N ILE A 58 13.18 8.29 0.62
CA ILE A 58 12.81 9.72 0.54
C ILE A 58 13.38 10.50 1.72
N PHE A 59 13.29 9.95 2.93
CA PHE A 59 13.83 10.59 4.13
C PHE A 59 15.35 10.71 4.10
N ASP A 60 16.05 9.65 3.72
CA ASP A 60 17.51 9.62 3.62
C ASP A 60 17.98 10.64 2.57
N LYS A 61 17.32 10.68 1.40
CA LYS A 61 17.56 11.71 0.37
C LYS A 61 17.31 13.13 0.88
N ALA A 62 16.25 13.35 1.68
CA ALA A 62 15.97 14.66 2.27
C ALA A 62 17.03 15.10 3.29
N GLN A 63 17.70 14.15 3.96
CA GLN A 63 18.84 14.44 4.83
C GLN A 63 20.11 14.78 4.04
N GLU A 64 20.38 14.03 2.97
CA GLU A 64 21.51 14.26 2.07
C GLU A 64 21.42 15.61 1.37
N GLU A 65 20.24 15.99 0.88
CA GLU A 65 19.98 17.32 0.28
C GLU A 65 19.91 18.44 1.32
N HIS A 66 20.12 18.13 2.60
CA HIS A 66 20.01 19.04 3.74
C HIS A 66 18.67 19.78 3.87
N LEU A 67 17.61 19.32 3.20
CA LEU A 67 16.29 19.98 3.23
C LEU A 67 15.61 19.89 4.61
N LEU A 68 16.07 18.99 5.48
CA LEU A 68 15.58 18.81 6.84
C LEU A 68 16.58 19.37 7.87
N HIS A 69 16.67 20.69 7.98
CA HIS A 69 17.60 21.35 8.92
C HIS A 69 17.25 21.17 10.40
N HIS A 70 15.96 21.02 10.73
CA HIS A 70 15.52 20.93 12.12
C HIS A 70 15.74 19.52 12.70
N ARG A 71 16.68 19.42 13.65
CA ARG A 71 17.00 18.17 14.37
C ARG A 71 15.78 17.53 15.03
N ALA A 72 14.89 18.33 15.62
CA ALA A 72 13.68 17.85 16.26
C ALA A 72 12.75 17.14 15.25
N THR A 73 12.55 17.74 14.08
CA THR A 73 11.72 17.18 13.00
C THR A 73 12.32 15.89 12.45
N ARG A 74 13.65 15.84 12.25
CA ARG A 74 14.34 14.61 11.83
C ARG A 74 14.15 13.47 12.83
N LEU A 75 14.34 13.75 14.12
CA LEU A 75 14.17 12.75 15.17
C LEU A 75 12.72 12.25 15.26
N ASP A 76 11.73 13.14 15.14
CA ASP A 76 10.31 12.74 15.12
C ASP A 76 9.99 11.83 13.93
N ILE A 77 10.44 12.18 12.72
CA ILE A 77 10.26 11.34 11.53
C ILE A 77 10.93 9.97 11.72
N GLN A 78 12.16 9.95 12.22
CA GLN A 78 12.91 8.71 12.45
C GLN A 78 12.25 7.81 13.51
N LEU A 79 11.71 8.40 14.58
CA LEU A 79 10.94 7.67 15.60
C LEU A 79 9.66 7.08 15.01
N ARG A 80 8.94 7.83 14.18
CA ARG A 80 7.72 7.33 13.52
C ARG A 80 8.02 6.21 12.53
N LEU A 81 9.09 6.33 11.74
CA LEU A 81 9.52 5.27 10.81
C LEU A 81 9.95 4.00 11.54
N SER A 82 10.75 4.13 12.60
CA SER A 82 11.18 2.98 13.41
C SER A 82 10.00 2.27 14.10
N ARG A 83 9.01 3.05 14.57
CA ARG A 83 7.76 2.49 15.09
C ARG A 83 6.99 1.72 14.01
N ALA A 84 6.84 2.29 12.82
CA ALA A 84 6.16 1.62 11.72
C ALA A 84 6.86 0.31 11.29
N GLN A 85 8.20 0.29 11.25
CA GLN A 85 8.99 -0.93 11.01
C GLN A 85 8.79 -1.98 12.11
N LYS A 86 8.71 -1.55 13.37
CA LYS A 86 8.44 -2.46 14.48
C LYS A 86 7.02 -3.04 14.41
N GLU A 87 6.05 -2.24 14.01
CA GLU A 87 4.68 -2.71 13.79
C GLU A 87 4.58 -3.67 12.60
N GLU A 88 5.28 -3.40 11.49
CA GLU A 88 5.37 -4.31 10.33
C GLU A 88 5.98 -5.66 10.73
N SER A 89 7.14 -5.67 11.40
CA SER A 89 7.78 -6.92 11.82
C SER A 89 6.91 -7.73 12.81
N HIS A 90 6.17 -7.04 13.68
CA HIS A 90 5.19 -7.68 14.56
C HIS A 90 4.03 -8.31 13.76
N LEU A 91 3.47 -7.60 12.78
CA LEU A 91 2.42 -8.12 11.90
C LEU A 91 2.90 -9.31 11.08
N ARG A 92 4.13 -9.27 10.58
CA ARG A 92 4.77 -10.39 9.86
C ARG A 92 4.86 -11.63 10.74
N SER A 93 5.31 -11.49 11.98
CA SER A 93 5.39 -12.58 12.95
C SER A 93 3.99 -13.17 13.23
N ARG A 94 2.97 -12.32 13.36
CA ARG A 94 1.58 -12.77 13.54
C ARG A 94 1.04 -13.52 12.33
N VAL A 95 1.31 -13.07 11.10
CA VAL A 95 0.94 -13.81 9.89
C VAL A 95 1.55 -15.21 9.90
N LEU A 96 2.84 -15.31 10.21
CA LEU A 96 3.55 -16.58 10.24
C LEU A 96 3.05 -17.51 11.36
N HIS A 97 2.66 -16.95 12.50
CA HIS A 97 2.23 -17.74 13.65
C HIS A 97 0.75 -18.14 13.61
N GLU A 98 -0.13 -17.24 13.16
CA GLU A 98 -1.59 -17.44 13.12
C GLU A 98 -2.05 -18.18 11.85
N HIS A 99 -1.22 -18.26 10.80
CA HIS A 99 -1.48 -19.10 9.62
C HIS A 99 -0.83 -20.48 9.73
N GLY A 100 -1.33 -21.28 10.69
CA GLY A 100 -1.12 -22.72 10.71
C GLY A 100 -2.03 -23.45 9.72
N LEU A 101 -1.58 -24.59 9.20
CA LEU A 101 -2.24 -25.41 8.15
C LEU A 101 -3.68 -25.87 8.49
N ASN A 102 -4.15 -25.73 9.73
CA ASN A 102 -5.37 -26.36 10.24
C ASN A 102 -6.51 -25.40 10.64
N CYS A 103 -6.45 -24.10 10.29
CA CYS A 103 -7.52 -23.16 10.63
C CYS A 103 -8.78 -23.36 9.76
N SER A 104 -9.97 -23.30 10.37
CA SER A 104 -11.23 -23.33 9.62
C SER A 104 -11.40 -22.10 8.74
N THR A 105 -12.24 -22.19 7.71
CA THR A 105 -12.48 -21.05 6.79
C THR A 105 -13.00 -19.81 7.51
N ARG A 106 -13.83 -19.98 8.54
CA ARG A 106 -14.40 -18.87 9.31
C ARG A 106 -13.35 -18.19 10.19
N GLU A 107 -12.53 -18.99 10.88
CA GLU A 107 -11.43 -18.50 11.72
C GLU A 107 -10.39 -17.75 10.90
N TYR A 108 -10.00 -18.28 9.74
CA TYR A 108 -9.08 -17.57 8.87
C TYR A 108 -9.66 -16.23 8.40
N LEU A 109 -10.94 -16.18 7.99
CA LEU A 109 -11.53 -14.92 7.51
C LEU A 109 -11.56 -13.87 8.64
N PHE A 110 -11.85 -14.31 9.86
CA PHE A 110 -11.81 -13.45 11.04
C PHE A 110 -10.39 -12.94 11.33
N ILE A 111 -9.41 -13.84 11.42
CA ILE A 111 -8.00 -13.52 11.64
C ILE A 111 -7.47 -12.58 10.56
N PHE A 112 -7.66 -12.95 9.29
CA PHE A 112 -7.23 -12.16 8.15
C PHE A 112 -7.93 -10.80 8.10
N SER A 113 -9.21 -10.69 8.44
CA SER A 113 -9.91 -9.40 8.46
C SER A 113 -9.34 -8.44 9.51
N ASN A 114 -8.98 -8.96 10.69
CA ASN A 114 -8.34 -8.17 11.74
C ASN A 114 -6.92 -7.77 11.34
N LEU A 115 -6.15 -8.69 10.77
CA LEU A 115 -4.80 -8.45 10.32
C LEU A 115 -4.76 -7.46 9.14
N ALA A 116 -5.64 -7.62 8.16
CA ALA A 116 -5.80 -6.70 7.04
C ALA A 116 -6.20 -5.29 7.51
N ARG A 117 -7.01 -5.17 8.57
CA ARG A 117 -7.33 -3.88 9.18
C ARG A 117 -6.09 -3.22 9.79
N GLN A 118 -5.28 -3.99 10.51
CA GLN A 118 -4.02 -3.49 11.10
C GLN A 118 -3.02 -3.09 10.02
N LEU A 119 -2.87 -3.89 8.96
CA LEU A 119 -2.01 -3.56 7.82
C LEU A 119 -2.45 -2.29 7.10
N ARG A 120 -3.75 -2.13 6.85
CA ARG A 120 -4.28 -0.90 6.25
C ARG A 120 -4.04 0.32 7.12
N ARG A 121 -4.15 0.18 8.44
CA ARG A 121 -3.85 1.25 9.39
C ARG A 121 -2.38 1.62 9.34
N CYS A 122 -1.48 0.65 9.50
CA CYS A 122 -0.03 0.87 9.43
C CYS A 122 0.36 1.53 8.09
N ARG A 123 -0.19 1.05 6.97
CA ARG A 123 0.02 1.66 5.64
C ARG A 123 -0.42 3.12 5.59
N ARG A 124 -1.57 3.47 6.16
CA ARG A 124 -2.03 4.86 6.21
C ARG A 124 -1.08 5.72 7.04
N GLU A 125 -0.61 5.22 8.17
CA GLU A 125 0.34 5.93 9.02
C GLU A 125 1.67 6.18 8.27
N VAL A 126 2.20 5.18 7.57
CA VAL A 126 3.41 5.35 6.74
C VAL A 126 3.20 6.37 5.62
N LYS A 127 2.06 6.33 4.92
CA LYS A 127 1.73 7.35 3.91
C LYS A 127 1.63 8.76 4.49
N THR A 128 1.09 8.90 5.70
CA THR A 128 1.04 10.19 6.39
C THR A 128 2.44 10.70 6.70
N ILE A 129 3.36 9.81 7.13
CA ILE A 129 4.78 10.15 7.34
C ILE A 129 5.42 10.58 6.03
N GLN A 130 5.19 9.84 4.95
CA GLN A 130 5.70 10.16 3.61
C GLN A 130 5.25 11.55 3.15
N LEU A 131 3.95 11.85 3.26
CA LEU A 131 3.40 13.16 2.91
C LEU A 131 3.99 14.27 3.78
N PHE A 132 4.20 14.01 5.07
CA PHE A 132 4.83 14.97 5.97
C PHE A 132 6.27 15.28 5.56
N ILE A 133 7.07 14.27 5.21
CA ILE A 133 8.44 14.46 4.71
C ILE A 133 8.43 15.29 3.43
N LEU A 134 7.59 14.92 2.46
CA LEU A 134 7.49 15.63 1.18
C LEU A 134 7.09 17.09 1.37
N LYS A 135 6.14 17.37 2.26
CA LYS A 135 5.74 18.74 2.60
C LYS A 135 6.91 19.54 3.18
N GLN A 136 7.65 18.97 4.13
CA GLN A 136 8.82 19.65 4.72
C GLN A 136 9.91 19.92 3.67
N MET A 137 10.15 18.97 2.75
CA MET A 137 11.08 19.18 1.64
C MET A 137 10.63 20.31 0.72
N GLU A 138 9.33 20.37 0.40
CA GLU A 138 8.78 21.39 -0.48
C GLU A 138 8.86 22.78 0.18
N ASP A 139 8.50 22.89 1.45
CA ASP A 139 8.60 24.13 2.22
C ASP A 139 10.06 24.62 2.29
N ALA A 140 11.02 23.71 2.52
CA ALA A 140 12.45 24.04 2.50
C ALA A 140 12.93 24.52 1.12
N ARG A 141 12.51 23.85 0.03
CA ARG A 141 12.84 24.27 -1.34
C ARG A 141 12.25 25.63 -1.69
N ARG A 142 11.03 25.92 -1.25
CA ARG A 142 10.41 27.24 -1.43
C ARG A 142 11.17 28.33 -0.68
N GLY A 143 11.60 28.06 0.56
CA GLY A 143 12.46 28.96 1.33
C GLY A 143 13.75 29.31 0.59
N LEU A 144 14.48 28.29 0.13
CA LEU A 144 15.71 28.47 -0.67
C LEU A 144 15.48 29.26 -1.97
N HIS A 145 14.31 29.10 -2.59
CA HIS A 145 13.99 29.84 -3.81
C HIS A 145 13.72 31.33 -3.52
N CYS A 146 12.99 31.64 -2.43
CA CYS A 146 12.76 33.02 -2.00
C CYS A 146 14.08 33.72 -1.65
N GLU A 147 14.96 33.07 -0.88
CA GLU A 147 16.29 33.61 -0.52
C GLU A 147 17.11 33.94 -1.78
N ARG A 148 17.16 33.04 -2.76
CA ARG A 148 17.87 33.28 -4.04
C ARG A 148 17.28 34.44 -4.84
N VAL A 149 15.96 34.60 -4.83
CA VAL A 149 15.30 35.72 -5.53
C VAL A 149 15.62 37.05 -4.84
N GLU A 150 15.66 37.08 -3.51
CA GLU A 150 16.06 38.26 -2.73
C GLU A 150 17.53 38.62 -2.97
N GLU A 151 18.43 37.63 -2.98
CA GLU A 151 19.85 37.84 -3.31
C GLU A 151 20.04 38.40 -4.73
N LEU A 152 19.35 37.84 -5.72
CA LEU A 152 19.39 38.33 -7.10
C LEU A 152 18.83 39.77 -7.22
N ALA A 153 17.75 40.08 -6.52
CA ALA A 153 17.18 41.43 -6.48
C ALA A 153 18.15 42.43 -5.83
N ALA A 154 18.87 42.02 -4.77
CA ALA A 154 19.90 42.82 -4.13
C ALA A 154 21.11 43.08 -5.05
N VAL A 155 21.56 42.07 -5.80
CA VAL A 155 22.65 42.23 -6.77
C VAL A 155 22.24 43.17 -7.91
N LEU A 156 21.08 42.97 -8.52
CA LEU A 156 20.59 43.79 -9.63
C LEU A 156 20.36 45.26 -9.22
N SER A 157 19.91 45.51 -7.99
CA SER A 157 19.78 46.87 -7.47
C SER A 157 21.15 47.53 -7.21
N SER A 158 22.15 46.77 -6.79
CA SER A 158 23.53 47.27 -6.61
C SER A 158 24.23 47.59 -7.94
N GLU A 159 23.98 46.83 -9.00
CA GLU A 159 24.56 47.06 -10.32
C GLU A 159 23.96 48.29 -11.00
N ARG A 160 22.64 48.52 -10.88
CA ARG A 160 21.99 49.75 -11.38
C ARG A 160 22.54 51.02 -10.73
N PHE A 161 22.99 50.94 -9.48
CA PHE A 161 23.60 52.07 -8.77
C PHE A 161 25.03 52.36 -9.25
N ARG A 162 25.72 51.37 -9.86
CA ARG A 162 27.08 51.52 -10.40
C ARG A 162 27.13 51.95 -11.87
N SER A 163 26.07 51.74 -12.64
CA SER A 163 26.00 52.09 -14.06
C SER A 163 25.37 53.46 -14.34
N GLY A 164 25.16 54.27 -13.31
CA GLY A 164 24.48 55.57 -13.38
C GLY A 164 25.38 56.81 -13.34
N ASP A 165 26.71 56.62 -13.29
CA ASP A 165 27.74 57.67 -13.47
C ASP A 165 28.36 57.59 -14.87
#